data_AF-A0A350INH4-F1
#
_entry.id   AF-A0A350INH4-F1
#
_cell.length_a   1.000
_cell.length_b   1.000
_cell.length_c   1.000
_cell.angle_alpha   90.00
_cell.angle_beta   90.00
_cell.angle_gamma   90.00
#
_symmetry.space_group_name_H-M   'P 1'
#
loop_
_entity.id
_entity.type
_entity.pdbx_description
1 polymer ?
#
loop_
_entity_poly.entity_id
_entity_poly.type
_entity_poly.pdbx_seq_one_letter_code
_entity_poly.pdbx_strand_id
1 'polypeptide(L)' 'MFNVGILTIGDEVRIGQVVNTNAAWLSSQLTEVGAFVTEHRTIGDDRDKMLSEIDYLFKNNDLLITTGGLGPTHDD' A
#
# COMPACT_ATOMS: atom_id res chain seq x y z
N MET A 1 5.51 10.06 -17.13
CA MET A 1 4.61 9.15 -16.41
C MET A 1 5.34 8.78 -15.14
N PHE A 2 4.79 9.10 -13.96
CA PHE A 2 5.47 8.83 -12.68
C PHE A 2 5.00 7.49 -12.12
N ASN A 3 5.94 6.78 -11.49
CA ASN A 3 5.75 5.45 -10.92
C ASN A 3 5.20 5.55 -9.50
N VAL A 4 4.16 4.78 -9.21
CA VAL A 4 3.51 4.77 -7.89
C VAL A 4 3.51 3.36 -7.32
N GLY A 5 4.05 3.22 -6.12
CA GLY A 5 3.89 2.02 -5.29
C GLY A 5 2.74 2.21 -4.31
N ILE A 6 1.96 1.16 -4.07
CA ILE A 6 0.88 1.17 -3.08
C ILE A 6 1.19 0.14 -1.98
N LEU A 7 1.12 0.55 -0.72
CA LEU A 7 1.27 -0.34 0.44
C LEU A 7 -0.01 -0.36 1.27
N THR A 8 -0.68 -1.51 1.32
CA THR A 8 -1.81 -1.74 2.22
C THR A 8 -1.33 -2.44 3.49
N ILE A 9 -1.66 -1.87 4.65
CA ILE A 9 -1.36 -2.37 5.98
C ILE A 9 -2.67 -2.83 6.61
N GLY A 10 -2.71 -4.07 7.09
CA GLY A 10 -3.85 -4.66 7.79
C GLY A 10 -3.88 -6.17 7.64
N ASP A 11 -3.87 -6.89 8.77
CA ASP A 11 -3.86 -8.36 8.77
C ASP A 11 -5.10 -8.97 8.09
N GLU A 12 -6.28 -8.37 8.25
CA GLU A 12 -7.53 -8.82 7.64
C GLU A 12 -7.47 -8.80 6.11
N VAL A 13 -6.74 -7.83 5.53
CA VAL A 13 -6.52 -7.76 4.09
C VAL A 13 -5.43 -8.75 3.69
N ARG A 14 -4.34 -8.86 4.47
CA ARG A 14 -3.22 -9.78 4.20
C ARG A 14 -3.67 -11.24 4.16
N ILE A 15 -4.53 -11.66 5.08
CA ILE A 15 -5.03 -13.04 5.16
C ILE A 15 -6.23 -13.30 4.23
N GLY A 16 -6.72 -12.26 3.53
CA GLY A 16 -7.84 -12.38 2.60
C GLY A 16 -9.21 -12.47 3.26
N GLN A 17 -9.34 -12.07 4.53
CA GLN A 17 -10.64 -11.91 5.18
C GLN A 17 -11.41 -10.74 4.56
N VAL A 18 -10.71 -9.68 4.18
CA VAL A 18 -11.25 -8.52 3.45
C VAL A 18 -10.57 -8.42 2.09
N VAL A 19 -11.36 -8.23 1.04
CA VAL A 19 -10.83 -7.98 -0.31
C VAL A 19 -10.19 -6.59 -0.35
N ASN A 20 -8.97 -6.48 -0.88
CA ASN A 20 -8.26 -5.20 -1.02
C ASN A 20 -8.89 -4.33 -2.14
N THR A 21 -10.05 -3.74 -1.87
CA THR A 21 -10.73 -2.82 -2.79
C THR A 21 -10.05 -1.45 -2.83
N ASN A 22 -9.31 -1.07 -1.79
CA ASN A 22 -8.54 0.18 -1.74
C ASN A 22 -7.46 0.21 -2.83
N ALA A 23 -6.65 -0.85 -2.95
CA ALA A 23 -5.62 -0.94 -3.98
C ALA A 23 -6.22 -0.92 -5.39
N ALA A 24 -7.35 -1.62 -5.60
CA ALA A 24 -8.06 -1.60 -6.88
C ALA A 24 -8.57 -0.20 -7.24
N TRP A 25 -9.23 0.48 -6.29
CA TRP A 25 -9.74 1.84 -6.50
C TRP A 25 -8.61 2.84 -6.75
N LEU A 26 -7.57 2.85 -5.90
CA LEU A 26 -6.41 3.72 -6.07
C LEU A 26 -5.73 3.49 -7.42
N SER A 27 -5.56 2.24 -7.84
CA SER A 27 -4.92 1.95 -9.12
C SER A 27 -5.71 2.49 -10.31
N SER A 28 -7.04 2.42 -10.27
CA SER A 28 -7.92 3.03 -11.28
C SER A 28 -7.72 4.55 -11.31
N GLN A 29 -7.79 5.20 -10.15
CA GLN A 29 -7.69 6.66 -10.05
C GLN A 29 -6.31 7.19 -10.47
N LEU A 30 -5.25 6.48 -10.11
CA LEU A 30 -3.88 6.79 -10.52
C LEU A 30 -3.70 6.66 -12.03
N THR A 31 -4.28 5.61 -12.63
CA THR A 31 -4.25 5.42 -14.08
C THR A 31 -4.99 6.54 -14.80
N GLU A 32 -6.14 6.98 -14.28
CA GLU A 32 -6.92 8.09 -14.84
C GLU A 32 -6.16 9.42 -14.89
N VAL A 33 -5.28 9.67 -13.91
CA VAL A 33 -4.43 10.88 -13.86
C VAL A 33 -3.08 10.72 -14.56
N GLY A 34 -2.86 9.60 -15.26
CA GLY A 34 -1.65 9.35 -16.04
C GLY A 34 -0.43 8.93 -15.22
N ALA A 35 -0.64 8.31 -14.06
CA ALA A 35 0.39 7.64 -13.27
C ALA A 35 0.50 6.15 -13.65
N PHE A 36 1.66 5.55 -13.40
CA PHE A 36 1.88 4.11 -13.60
C PHE A 36 2.01 3.41 -12.26
N VAL A 37 1.05 2.55 -11.93
CA VAL A 37 1.13 1.70 -10.74
C VAL A 37 2.07 0.55 -11.04
N THR A 38 3.24 0.54 -10.41
CA THR A 38 4.27 -0.48 -10.64
C THR A 38 3.94 -1.76 -9.90
N GLU A 39 3.52 -1.64 -8.65
CA GLU A 39 3.16 -2.72 -7.76
C GLU A 39 2.27 -2.20 -6.61
N HIS A 40 1.44 -3.11 -6.10
CA HIS A 40 0.75 -2.91 -4.83
C HIS A 40 1.03 -4.10 -3.92
N ARG A 41 1.38 -3.83 -2.67
CA ARG A 41 1.71 -4.85 -1.67
C ARG A 41 0.74 -4.78 -0.50
N THR A 42 0.43 -5.93 0.08
CA THR A 42 -0.34 -6.03 1.32
C THR A 42 0.51 -6.67 2.39
N ILE A 43 0.62 -6.02 3.54
CA ILE A 43 1.30 -6.53 4.74
C ILE A 43 0.36 -6.47 5.94
N GLY A 44 0.72 -7.20 7.00
CA GLY A 44 0.05 -7.13 8.29
C GLY A 44 0.75 -6.13 9.19
N ASP A 45 0.29 -6.08 10.44
CA ASP A 45 0.68 -5.08 11.42
C ASP A 45 2.00 -5.45 12.13
N ASP A 46 3.07 -5.56 11.33
CA ASP A 46 4.43 -5.83 11.79
C ASP A 46 5.35 -4.65 11.44
N ARG A 47 5.88 -4.00 12.48
CA ARG A 47 6.67 -2.77 12.35
C ARG A 47 7.91 -2.95 11.49
N ASP A 48 8.65 -4.04 11.65
CA ASP A 48 9.90 -4.26 10.93
C ASP A 48 9.61 -4.51 9.44
N LYS A 49 8.55 -5.25 9.13
CA LYS A 49 8.04 -5.41 7.78
C LYS A 49 7.59 -4.08 7.18
N MET A 50 6.80 -3.28 7.91
CA MET A 50 6.38 -1.96 7.44
C MET A 50 7.57 -1.11 7.03
N LEU A 51 8.59 -1.00 7.89
CA LEU A 51 9.79 -0.23 7.60
C LEU A 51 10.53 -0.75 6.36
N SER A 52 10.68 -2.07 6.23
CA SER A 52 11.38 -2.67 5.08
C SER A 52 10.64 -2.49 3.75
N GLU A 53 9.31 -2.59 3.76
CA GLU A 53 8.48 -2.44 2.56
C GLU A 53 8.34 -0.97 2.17
N ILE A 54 8.23 -0.06 3.14
CA ILE A 54 8.25 1.38 2.89
C ILE A 54 9.59 1.77 2.23
N ASP A 55 10.72 1.36 2.78
CA ASP A 55 12.05 1.66 2.22
C ASP A 55 12.21 1.09 0.80
N TYR A 56 11.78 -0.15 0.58
CA TYR A 56 11.80 -0.76 -0.74
C TYR A 56 10.91 -0.01 -1.73
N LEU A 57 9.64 0.25 -1.40
CA LEU A 57 8.70 0.89 -2.34
C LEU A 57 9.09 2.34 -2.61
N PHE A 58 9.55 3.07 -1.60
CA PHE A 58 10.01 4.46 -1.73
C PHE A 58 11.26 4.57 -2.60
N LYS A 59 12.17 3.59 -2.58
CA LYS A 59 13.35 3.56 -3.45
C LYS A 59 13.05 3.24 -4.92
N ASN A 60 11.99 2.48 -5.18
CA ASN A 60 11.67 1.97 -6.51
C ASN A 60 10.56 2.77 -7.23
N ASN A 61 9.99 3.79 -6.57
CA ASN A 61 8.87 4.58 -7.11
C ASN A 61 9.07 6.07 -6.87
N ASP A 62 8.45 6.89 -7.72
CA ASP A 62 8.44 8.34 -7.56
C ASP A 62 7.49 8.78 -6.43
N LEU A 63 6.47 7.96 -6.14
CA LEU A 63 5.48 8.17 -5.09
C LEU A 63 5.13 6.83 -4.40
N LEU A 64 4.99 6.88 -3.08
CA LEU A 64 4.44 5.79 -2.28
C LEU A 64 3.11 6.26 -1.66
N ILE A 65 2.06 5.47 -1.84
CA ILE A 65 0.77 5.64 -1.16
C ILE A 65 0.59 4.50 -0.16
N THR A 66 0.32 4.82 1.10
CA THR A 66 -0.02 3.84 2.13
C THR A 66 -1.51 3.88 2.45
N THR A 67 -2.10 2.75 2.83
CA THR A 67 -3.50 2.63 3.28
C THR A 67 -3.62 1.68 4.46
N GLY A 68 -4.47 1.99 5.45
CA GLY A 68 -4.60 1.19 6.68
C GLY A 68 -3.46 1.47 7.67
N GLY A 69 -3.58 0.97 8.92
CA GLY A 69 -2.58 1.21 9.96
C GLY A 69 -2.51 2.66 10.46
N LEU A 70 -3.66 3.36 10.57
CA LEU A 70 -3.75 4.76 11.02
C LEU A 70 -4.86 4.97 12.08
N GLY A 71 -5.45 3.88 12.57
CA GLY A 71 -6.42 3.94 13.65
C GLY A 71 -5.76 4.21 15.02
N PRO A 72 -6.55 4.16 16.11
CA PRO A 72 -6.07 4.45 17.45
C PRO A 72 -5.54 3.21 18.20
N THR A 73 -5.43 2.05 17.56
CA THR A 73 -5.08 0.80 18.26
C THR A 73 -3.56 0.62 18.35
N HIS A 74 -3.11 -0.38 19.12
CA HIS A 74 -1.68 -0.59 19.39
C HIS A 74 -0.92 -1.13 18.17
N ASP A 75 -1.66 -1.73 17.24
CA ASP A 75 -1.24 -2.28 15.95
C ASP A 75 -1.21 -1.23 14.82
N ASP A 76 -1.68 0.00 15.06
CA ASP A 76 -1.59 1.15 14.14
C ASP A 76 -0.35 2.04 14.39
#